data_AF-A0A8S2PMS6-F1
#
_entry.id   AF-A0A8S2PMS6-F1
#
_cell.length_a   1.000
_cell.length_b   1.000
_cell.length_c   1.000
_cell.angle_alpha   90.00
_cell.angle_beta   90.00
_cell.angle_gamma   90.00
#
_symmetry.space_group_name_H-M   'P 1'
#
loop_
_entity.id
_entity.type
_entity.pdbx_description
1 polymer ?
#
loop_
_entity_poly.entity_id
_entity_poly.type
_entity_poly.pdbx_seq_one_letter_code
_entity_poly.pdbx_strand_id
1 'polypeptide(L)'
;MMRPNPKTLIRFFSEQGHQNNGYINEENETNKILPSSHKQHFPESIQHDQQSKMSFFRQLSSQAEQKLQDLVVNSVKSILEDKNDNAKIYSHKPPHSIIETGQGSHLWLIVPLPFWIPFVSNKLAYYLLPSIQGLFVLMWTIIAILALKNAIILYVNRSRDFTKDCAGQGQKPIRHIVAISCYKEPVDLIARSVETLADQTEVHRITMVISFEERTPDKEKKCNILREKFQNCGFERIIFTIHPYGVCDEIPGKCSNSNYGLRTAVKEMAITEDEMDN
;
A
#
# COMPACT_ATOMS: atom_id res chain seq x y z
N MET A 1 28.12 -31.31 -5.45
CA MET A 1 28.09 -29.85 -5.63
C MET A 1 27.18 -29.26 -4.58
N MET A 2 27.80 -28.67 -3.55
CA MET A 2 27.22 -28.30 -2.26
C MET A 2 26.88 -26.81 -2.29
N ARG A 3 25.64 -26.43 -1.98
CA ARG A 3 25.22 -25.01 -1.87
C ARG A 3 25.68 -24.46 -0.51
N PRO A 4 26.31 -23.27 -0.44
CA PRO A 4 26.75 -22.71 0.84
C PRO A 4 25.62 -22.04 1.64
N ASN A 5 25.84 -22.01 2.95
CA ASN A 5 24.95 -21.69 4.07
C ASN A 5 24.86 -20.17 4.35
N PRO A 6 23.67 -19.60 4.66
CA PRO A 6 23.42 -18.14 4.75
C PRO A 6 23.90 -17.42 6.04
N LYS A 7 24.97 -17.87 6.71
CA LYS A 7 25.43 -17.28 7.99
C LYS A 7 26.65 -16.34 7.91
N THR A 8 27.00 -15.81 6.74
CA THR A 8 28.23 -14.98 6.59
C THR A 8 27.98 -13.54 6.12
N LEU A 9 26.74 -13.10 5.89
CA LEU A 9 26.47 -11.74 5.40
C LEU A 9 26.05 -10.70 6.46
N ILE A 10 25.98 -11.08 7.74
CA ILE A 10 25.64 -10.17 8.85
C ILE A 10 26.83 -10.11 9.80
N ARG A 11 27.93 -9.49 9.35
CA ARG A 11 29.04 -9.12 10.25
C ARG A 11 29.90 -7.95 9.74
N PHE A 12 29.32 -7.07 8.92
CA PHE A 12 30.05 -5.93 8.34
C PHE A 12 29.50 -4.53 8.69
N PHE A 13 28.52 -4.43 9.60
CA PHE A 13 27.89 -3.14 9.94
C PHE A 13 27.71 -2.87 11.45
N SER A 14 28.59 -3.41 12.30
CA SER A 14 28.46 -3.26 13.77
C SER A 14 29.74 -2.87 14.52
N GLU A 15 30.84 -2.55 13.84
CA GLU A 15 32.09 -2.17 14.54
C GLU A 15 32.76 -0.99 13.84
N GLN A 16 32.31 0.24 14.13
CA GLN A 16 33.14 1.45 14.19
C GLN A 16 32.30 2.58 14.83
N GLY A 17 32.06 2.45 16.13
CA GLY A 17 31.64 3.55 16.99
C GLY A 17 32.58 3.56 18.19
N HIS A 18 33.12 4.74 18.51
CA HIS A 18 34.10 5.07 19.57
C HIS A 18 35.59 4.93 19.23
N GLN A 19 36.23 6.05 18.85
CA GLN A 19 37.29 6.66 19.66
C GLN A 19 37.32 8.19 19.44
N ASN A 20 37.64 8.91 20.50
CA ASN A 20 37.60 10.35 20.68
C ASN A 20 39.02 10.94 20.64
N ASN A 21 39.12 12.27 20.45
CA ASN A 21 40.23 13.19 20.75
C ASN A 21 41.45 13.35 19.80
N GLY A 22 41.63 14.61 19.34
CA GLY A 22 42.85 15.36 19.67
C GLY A 22 43.79 15.78 18.52
N TYR A 23 44.04 17.10 18.47
CA TYR A 23 45.21 17.83 17.94
C TYR A 23 45.19 18.45 16.53
N ILE A 24 45.35 19.78 16.58
CA ILE A 24 45.76 20.75 15.55
C ILE A 24 47.28 20.66 15.36
N ASN A 25 47.77 20.86 14.13
CA ASN A 25 48.99 21.60 13.73
C ASN A 25 49.11 21.50 12.20
N GLU A 26 48.92 22.60 11.46
CA GLU A 26 50.00 23.46 10.96
C GLU A 26 51.15 22.69 10.31
N GLU A 27 51.14 22.58 8.98
CA GLU A 27 52.36 22.74 8.20
C GLU A 27 52.06 23.23 6.78
N ASN A 28 52.64 24.40 6.51
CA ASN A 28 52.67 25.11 5.25
C ASN A 28 53.63 24.43 4.26
N GLU A 29 53.41 24.73 2.99
CA GLU A 29 54.43 24.80 1.94
C GLU A 29 55.15 23.52 1.51
N THR A 30 54.75 22.99 0.34
CA THR A 30 55.64 22.89 -0.82
C THR A 30 54.86 22.47 -2.08
N ASN A 31 54.37 23.47 -2.81
CA ASN A 31 54.62 23.66 -4.24
C ASN A 31 54.97 22.42 -5.10
N LYS A 32 54.08 22.03 -6.02
CA LYS A 32 54.22 22.24 -7.49
C LYS A 32 53.39 21.27 -8.35
N ILE A 33 52.95 21.82 -9.50
CA ILE A 33 52.61 21.24 -10.82
C ILE A 33 51.10 21.19 -11.20
N LEU A 34 50.77 22.04 -12.19
CA LEU A 34 49.53 22.34 -12.95
C LEU A 34 48.93 21.15 -13.77
N PRO A 35 47.78 21.26 -14.51
CA PRO A 35 46.95 22.45 -14.81
C PRO A 35 45.41 22.32 -14.64
N SER A 36 44.81 23.52 -14.68
CA SER A 36 43.40 23.91 -14.84
C SER A 36 42.57 23.14 -15.87
N SER A 37 41.39 22.66 -15.45
CA SER A 37 40.25 22.42 -16.36
C SER A 37 39.24 23.57 -16.26
N HIS A 38 38.85 24.04 -17.44
CA HIS A 38 37.94 25.16 -17.69
C HIS A 38 36.56 24.87 -17.07
N LYS A 39 36.20 25.51 -15.94
CA LYS A 39 34.79 25.66 -15.56
C LYS A 39 34.18 26.71 -16.47
N GLN A 40 33.39 26.30 -17.46
CA GLN A 40 32.51 27.22 -18.18
C GLN A 40 31.53 27.83 -17.17
N HIS A 41 31.75 29.10 -16.84
CA HIS A 41 30.87 29.85 -15.96
C HIS A 41 29.69 30.35 -16.80
N PHE A 42 28.54 29.67 -16.70
CA PHE A 42 27.29 30.17 -17.26
C PHE A 42 26.87 31.42 -16.47
N PRO A 43 26.46 32.51 -17.14
CA PRO A 43 26.08 33.75 -16.45
C PRO A 43 24.84 33.52 -15.57
N GLU A 44 24.86 34.07 -14.34
CA GLU A 44 23.83 33.90 -13.31
C GLU A 44 22.41 34.25 -13.78
N SER A 45 22.27 35.14 -14.77
CA SER A 45 21.00 35.49 -15.40
C SER A 45 20.31 34.31 -16.10
N ILE A 46 21.09 33.38 -16.67
CA ILE A 46 20.57 32.18 -17.34
C ILE A 46 20.18 31.11 -16.32
N GLN A 47 20.91 30.99 -15.21
CA GLN A 47 20.56 30.06 -14.11
C GLN A 47 19.28 30.48 -13.39
N HIS A 48 19.10 31.79 -13.13
CA HIS A 48 17.88 32.31 -12.52
C HIS A 48 16.64 32.12 -13.42
N ASP A 49 16.79 32.31 -14.74
CA ASP A 49 15.72 32.06 -15.72
C ASP A 49 15.36 30.56 -15.83
N GLN A 50 16.35 29.67 -15.80
CA GLN A 50 16.12 28.21 -15.79
C GLN A 50 15.41 27.75 -14.51
N GLN A 51 15.78 28.30 -13.36
CA GLN A 51 15.20 27.96 -12.07
C GLN A 51 13.77 28.51 -11.92
N SER A 52 13.51 29.71 -12.46
CA SER A 52 12.17 30.30 -12.55
C SER A 52 11.24 29.52 -13.50
N LYS A 53 11.75 29.08 -14.66
CA LYS A 53 11.01 28.19 -15.56
C LYS A 53 10.71 26.85 -14.91
N MET A 54 11.67 26.25 -14.21
CA MET A 54 11.48 24.99 -13.48
C MET A 54 10.46 25.11 -12.32
N SER A 55 10.46 26.21 -11.58
CA SER A 55 9.45 26.44 -10.53
C SER A 55 8.06 26.67 -11.13
N PHE A 56 7.96 27.41 -12.23
CA PHE A 56 6.71 27.60 -12.98
C PHE A 56 6.16 26.28 -13.54
N PHE A 57 7.01 25.42 -14.12
CA PHE A 57 6.59 24.09 -14.60
C PHE A 57 6.15 23.17 -13.45
N ARG A 58 6.82 23.20 -12.30
CA ARG A 58 6.37 22.47 -11.09
C ARG A 58 5.04 22.99 -10.56
N GLN A 59 4.81 24.30 -10.65
CA GLN A 59 3.56 24.91 -10.21
C GLN A 59 2.41 24.54 -11.15
N LEU A 60 2.63 24.59 -12.46
CA LEU A 60 1.67 24.13 -13.47
C LEU A 60 1.38 22.64 -13.36
N SER A 61 2.40 21.79 -13.13
CA SER A 61 2.18 20.36 -12.96
C SER A 61 1.39 20.06 -11.69
N SER A 62 1.70 20.74 -10.58
CA SER A 62 0.94 20.63 -9.33
C SER A 62 -0.52 21.06 -9.52
N GLN A 63 -0.75 22.18 -10.20
CA GLN A 63 -2.09 22.70 -10.46
C GLN A 63 -2.90 21.80 -11.41
N ALA A 64 -2.25 21.16 -12.39
CA ALA A 64 -2.86 20.17 -13.26
C ALA A 64 -3.18 18.87 -12.51
N GLU A 65 -2.27 18.39 -11.65
CA GLU A 65 -2.50 17.22 -10.80
C GLU A 65 -3.66 17.44 -9.82
N GLN A 66 -3.75 18.63 -9.24
CA GLN A 66 -4.84 19.00 -8.33
C GLN A 66 -6.19 19.05 -9.04
N LYS A 67 -6.27 19.67 -10.23
CA LYS A 67 -7.50 19.65 -11.05
C LYS A 67 -7.92 18.24 -11.46
N LEU A 68 -6.95 17.37 -11.76
CA LEU A 68 -7.23 15.99 -12.16
C LEU A 68 -7.71 15.15 -10.96
N GLN A 69 -7.13 15.37 -9.78
CA GLN A 69 -7.61 14.78 -8.54
C GLN A 69 -9.02 15.25 -8.20
N ASP A 70 -9.32 16.55 -8.32
CA ASP A 70 -10.66 17.09 -8.07
C ASP A 70 -11.69 16.51 -9.05
N LEU A 71 -11.35 16.38 -10.33
CA LEU A 71 -12.24 15.76 -11.34
C LEU A 71 -12.53 14.29 -11.02
N VAL A 72 -11.51 13.53 -10.60
CA VAL A 72 -11.67 12.12 -10.21
C VAL A 72 -12.48 12.01 -8.92
N VAL A 73 -12.18 12.82 -7.91
CA VAL A 73 -12.91 12.83 -6.62
C VAL A 73 -14.37 13.20 -6.85
N ASN A 74 -14.67 14.22 -7.66
CA ASN A 74 -16.05 14.62 -7.97
C ASN A 74 -16.79 13.54 -8.78
N SER A 75 -16.11 12.87 -9.72
CA SER A 75 -16.71 11.75 -10.47
C SER A 75 -16.95 10.53 -9.59
N VAL A 76 -16.05 10.22 -8.66
CA VAL A 76 -16.23 9.13 -7.70
C VAL A 76 -17.33 9.49 -6.71
N LYS A 77 -17.39 10.74 -6.25
CA LYS A 77 -18.42 11.22 -5.32
C LYS A 77 -19.80 11.20 -5.95
N SER A 78 -19.96 11.59 -7.22
CA SER A 78 -21.24 11.46 -7.93
C SER A 78 -21.67 10.00 -8.11
N ILE A 79 -20.73 9.09 -8.39
CA ILE A 79 -20.99 7.64 -8.44
C ILE A 79 -21.36 7.07 -7.06
N LEU A 80 -20.76 7.58 -5.98
CA LEU A 80 -21.03 7.14 -4.62
C LEU A 80 -22.34 7.72 -4.06
N GLU A 81 -22.68 8.97 -4.40
CA GLU A 81 -23.99 9.58 -4.07
C GLU A 81 -25.13 8.86 -4.80
N ASP A 82 -24.95 8.52 -6.08
CA ASP A 82 -25.89 7.69 -6.85
C ASP A 82 -26.04 6.28 -6.22
N LYS A 83 -24.96 5.71 -5.66
CA LYS A 83 -25.04 4.45 -4.90
C LYS A 83 -25.68 4.59 -3.53
N ASN A 84 -25.64 5.76 -2.89
CA ASN A 84 -26.18 5.96 -1.54
C ASN A 84 -27.72 6.10 -1.56
N ASP A 85 -28.28 6.69 -2.61
CA ASP A 85 -29.73 6.67 -2.86
C ASP A 85 -30.22 5.25 -3.20
N ASN A 86 -29.39 4.46 -3.89
CA ASN A 86 -29.60 3.03 -4.07
C ASN A 86 -29.28 2.19 -2.82
N ALA A 87 -28.56 2.73 -1.83
CA ALA A 87 -28.13 2.00 -0.64
C ALA A 87 -29.28 1.73 0.35
N LYS A 88 -30.31 2.59 0.34
CA LYS A 88 -31.58 2.35 1.05
C LYS A 88 -32.37 1.15 0.50
N ILE A 89 -31.97 0.57 -0.64
CA ILE A 89 -32.65 -0.56 -1.31
C ILE A 89 -31.94 -1.91 -1.03
N TYR A 90 -30.79 -1.95 -0.33
CA TYR A 90 -30.10 -3.21 0.00
C TYR A 90 -30.55 -3.86 1.32
N SER A 91 -31.86 -3.86 1.58
CA SER A 91 -32.50 -4.85 2.46
C SER A 91 -32.94 -6.10 1.69
N HIS A 92 -32.72 -6.16 0.37
CA HIS A 92 -33.14 -7.31 -0.42
C HIS A 92 -32.10 -8.42 -0.43
N LYS A 93 -32.48 -9.54 0.21
CA LYS A 93 -31.94 -10.90 0.06
C LYS A 93 -31.54 -11.15 -1.40
N PRO A 94 -30.28 -11.52 -1.72
CA PRO A 94 -29.91 -11.78 -3.10
C PRO A 94 -30.66 -13.02 -3.61
N PRO A 95 -31.35 -12.95 -4.76
CA PRO A 95 -31.84 -14.14 -5.42
C PRO A 95 -30.65 -14.84 -6.06
N HIS A 96 -30.02 -15.75 -5.31
CA HIS A 96 -29.05 -16.68 -5.88
C HIS A 96 -29.74 -17.53 -6.96
N SER A 97 -29.20 -17.52 -8.18
CA SER A 97 -28.95 -18.69 -9.05
C SER A 97 -29.15 -18.48 -10.56
N ILE A 98 -29.73 -17.36 -11.05
CA ILE A 98 -30.09 -17.27 -12.49
C ILE A 98 -29.35 -16.17 -13.27
N ILE A 99 -28.90 -15.09 -12.61
CA ILE A 99 -28.35 -13.91 -13.33
C ILE A 99 -26.81 -14.00 -13.51
N GLU A 100 -26.11 -14.73 -12.65
CA GLU A 100 -24.63 -14.83 -12.72
C GLU A 100 -24.13 -15.75 -13.85
N THR A 101 -24.98 -16.61 -14.41
CA THR A 101 -24.56 -17.58 -15.43
C THR A 101 -24.50 -16.98 -16.84
N GLY A 102 -25.18 -15.85 -17.10
CA GLY A 102 -25.26 -15.24 -18.43
C GLY A 102 -24.11 -14.31 -18.79
N GLN A 103 -23.56 -13.57 -17.81
CA GLN A 103 -22.55 -12.53 -18.05
C GLN A 103 -21.18 -13.07 -18.46
N GLY A 104 -20.85 -14.36 -18.25
CA GLY A 104 -19.58 -14.94 -18.69
C GLY A 104 -19.57 -15.46 -20.13
N SER A 105 -20.73 -15.57 -20.78
CA SER A 105 -20.87 -16.25 -22.09
C SER A 105 -20.11 -15.58 -23.23
N HIS A 106 -20.00 -14.24 -23.22
CA HIS A 106 -19.29 -13.50 -24.25
C HIS A 106 -17.76 -13.64 -24.17
N LEU A 107 -17.21 -14.01 -23.02
CA LEU A 107 -15.77 -14.22 -22.84
C LEU A 107 -15.25 -15.38 -23.72
N TRP A 108 -16.09 -16.38 -23.96
CA TRP A 108 -15.76 -17.52 -24.82
C TRP A 108 -15.62 -17.15 -26.30
N LEU A 109 -16.14 -16.00 -26.72
CA LEU A 109 -15.99 -15.48 -28.08
C LEU A 109 -14.83 -14.49 -28.20
N ILE A 110 -14.65 -13.65 -27.19
CA ILE A 110 -13.63 -12.58 -27.17
C ILE A 110 -12.22 -13.13 -26.94
N VAL A 111 -12.04 -14.09 -26.02
CA VAL A 111 -10.71 -14.62 -25.69
C VAL A 111 -10.04 -15.35 -26.86
N PRO A 112 -10.72 -16.25 -27.62
CA PRO A 112 -10.10 -16.91 -28.77
C PRO A 112 -10.16 -16.07 -30.06
N LEU A 113 -10.57 -14.80 -30.00
CA LEU A 113 -10.69 -13.91 -31.16
C LEU A 113 -9.43 -13.89 -32.06
N PRO A 114 -8.19 -13.86 -31.54
CA PRO A 114 -6.99 -13.96 -32.37
C PRO A 114 -6.87 -15.26 -33.17
N PHE A 115 -7.48 -16.34 -32.68
CA PHE A 115 -7.39 -17.66 -33.30
C PHE A 115 -8.39 -17.81 -34.45
N TRP A 116 -9.65 -17.40 -34.30
CA TRP A 116 -10.68 -17.68 -35.30
C TRP A 116 -10.91 -16.57 -36.34
N ILE A 117 -10.63 -15.29 -36.01
CA ILE A 117 -10.83 -14.15 -36.92
C ILE A 117 -10.10 -14.28 -38.28
N PRO A 118 -8.85 -14.80 -38.36
CA PRO A 118 -8.18 -15.02 -39.65
C PRO A 118 -8.95 -15.95 -40.60
N PHE A 119 -9.67 -16.94 -40.06
CA PHE A 119 -10.47 -17.88 -40.86
C PHE A 119 -11.76 -17.24 -41.41
N VAL A 120 -12.23 -16.13 -40.83
CA VAL A 120 -13.40 -15.38 -41.32
C VAL A 120 -12.96 -14.40 -42.42
N SER A 121 -11.92 -13.61 -42.17
CA SER A 121 -11.37 -12.67 -43.15
C SER A 121 -9.96 -12.24 -42.79
N ASN A 122 -9.01 -12.57 -43.67
CA ASN A 122 -7.60 -12.18 -43.51
C ASN A 122 -7.42 -10.65 -43.47
N LYS A 123 -8.20 -9.89 -44.27
CA LYS A 123 -8.14 -8.42 -44.26
C LYS A 123 -8.59 -7.85 -42.92
N LEU A 124 -9.69 -8.39 -42.36
CA LEU A 124 -10.21 -7.95 -41.06
C LEU A 124 -9.22 -8.27 -39.94
N ALA A 125 -8.65 -9.47 -39.94
CA ALA A 125 -7.66 -9.91 -38.96
C ALA A 125 -6.44 -8.99 -38.89
N TYR A 126 -5.94 -8.59 -40.07
CA TYR A 126 -4.75 -7.75 -40.20
C TYR A 126 -4.93 -6.38 -39.56
N TYR A 127 -6.11 -5.77 -39.63
CA TYR A 127 -6.37 -4.47 -39.00
C TYR A 127 -6.82 -4.63 -37.53
N LEU A 128 -7.75 -5.54 -37.26
CA LEU A 128 -8.41 -5.65 -35.96
C LEU A 128 -7.46 -6.12 -34.85
N LEU A 129 -6.64 -7.16 -35.10
CA LEU A 129 -5.78 -7.73 -34.06
C LEU A 129 -4.69 -6.77 -33.58
N PRO A 130 -3.93 -6.09 -34.46
CA PRO A 130 -2.96 -5.09 -34.02
C PRO A 130 -3.63 -3.88 -33.35
N SER A 131 -4.84 -3.48 -33.78
CA SER A 131 -5.57 -2.38 -33.12
C SER A 131 -5.95 -2.73 -31.68
N ILE A 132 -6.56 -3.90 -31.45
CA ILE A 132 -6.92 -4.36 -30.10
C ILE A 132 -5.65 -4.54 -29.25
N GLN A 133 -4.63 -5.20 -29.78
CA GLN A 133 -3.35 -5.37 -29.10
C GLN A 133 -2.71 -4.02 -28.75
N GLY A 134 -2.75 -3.05 -29.67
CA GLY A 134 -2.25 -1.69 -29.47
C GLY A 134 -2.97 -0.95 -28.35
N LEU A 135 -4.30 -1.07 -28.26
CA LEU A 135 -5.09 -0.51 -27.17
C LEU A 135 -4.73 -1.13 -25.81
N PHE A 136 -4.58 -2.45 -25.74
CA PHE A 136 -4.13 -3.12 -24.52
C PHE A 136 -2.71 -2.69 -24.14
N VAL A 137 -1.79 -2.64 -25.09
CA VAL A 137 -0.41 -2.18 -24.85
C VAL A 137 -0.41 -0.74 -24.35
N LEU A 138 -1.23 0.15 -24.92
CA LEU A 138 -1.38 1.52 -24.44
C LEU A 138 -1.90 1.57 -23.00
N MET A 139 -2.98 0.83 -22.70
CA MET A 139 -3.53 0.73 -21.34
C MET A 139 -2.49 0.23 -20.34
N TRP A 140 -1.77 -0.85 -20.65
CA TRP A 140 -0.71 -1.40 -19.81
C TRP A 140 0.47 -0.44 -19.65
N THR A 141 0.82 0.30 -20.70
CA THR A 141 1.89 1.31 -20.64
C THR A 141 1.53 2.45 -19.69
N ILE A 142 0.29 2.94 -19.74
CA ILE A 142 -0.20 3.97 -18.82
C ILE A 142 -0.18 3.46 -17.37
N ILE A 143 -0.70 2.25 -17.13
CA ILE A 143 -0.67 1.63 -15.79
C ILE A 143 0.78 1.47 -15.31
N ALA A 144 1.70 1.03 -16.16
CA ALA A 144 3.11 0.88 -15.81
C ALA A 144 3.78 2.21 -15.46
N ILE A 145 3.51 3.28 -16.21
CA ILE A 145 4.04 4.63 -15.92
C ILE A 145 3.50 5.14 -14.58
N LEU A 146 2.19 4.98 -14.32
CA LEU A 146 1.57 5.38 -13.05
C LEU A 146 2.11 4.57 -11.88
N ALA A 147 2.25 3.25 -12.04
CA ALA A 147 2.83 2.38 -11.04
C ALA A 147 4.29 2.75 -10.74
N LEU A 148 5.08 3.05 -11.76
CA LEU A 148 6.46 3.50 -11.60
C LEU A 148 6.54 4.84 -10.88
N LYS A 149 5.71 5.82 -11.26
CA LYS A 149 5.62 7.12 -10.57
C LYS A 149 5.32 6.93 -9.09
N ASN A 150 4.31 6.11 -8.78
CA ASN A 150 3.90 5.84 -7.40
C ASN A 150 4.99 5.08 -6.62
N ALA A 151 5.68 4.14 -7.26
CA ALA A 151 6.80 3.42 -6.64
C ALA A 151 7.97 4.35 -6.32
N ILE A 152 8.29 5.28 -7.22
CA ILE A 152 9.33 6.30 -6.98
C ILE A 152 8.93 7.20 -5.81
N ILE A 153 7.69 7.70 -5.79
CA ILE A 153 7.17 8.54 -4.69
C ILE A 153 7.25 7.79 -3.35
N LEU A 154 6.82 6.53 -3.31
CA LEU A 154 6.89 5.70 -2.11
C LEU A 154 8.34 5.49 -1.66
N TYR A 155 9.24 5.22 -2.61
CA TYR A 155 10.66 4.97 -2.30
C TYR A 155 11.36 6.22 -1.77
N VAL A 156 11.11 7.38 -2.38
CA VAL A 156 11.71 8.67 -1.95
C VAL A 156 11.18 9.09 -0.58
N ASN A 157 9.90 8.84 -0.29
CA ASN A 157 9.29 9.26 0.97
C ASN A 157 9.26 8.18 2.07
N ARG A 158 9.89 7.01 1.85
CA ARG A 158 9.86 5.88 2.79
C ARG A 158 10.36 6.20 4.20
N SER A 159 11.29 7.16 4.31
CA SER A 159 11.93 7.57 5.57
C SER A 159 11.63 9.02 5.92
N ARG A 160 10.70 9.66 5.19
CA ARG A 160 10.27 11.01 5.47
C ARG A 160 9.29 10.98 6.63
N ASP A 161 9.53 11.82 7.61
CA ASP A 161 8.62 12.02 8.73
C ASP A 161 7.53 13.01 8.33
N PHE A 162 6.32 12.50 8.07
CA PHE A 162 5.17 13.30 7.67
C PHE A 162 4.54 14.08 8.83
N THR A 163 4.86 13.76 10.09
CA THR A 163 4.28 14.45 11.24
C THR A 163 4.65 15.93 11.27
N LYS A 164 5.85 16.27 10.78
CA LYS A 164 6.35 17.66 10.66
C LYS A 164 5.62 18.47 9.61
N ASP A 165 5.25 17.85 8.50
CA ASP A 165 4.52 18.50 7.40
C ASP A 165 3.06 18.82 7.81
N CYS A 166 2.51 18.06 8.76
CA CYS A 166 1.16 18.23 9.30
C CYS A 166 1.11 19.04 10.61
N ALA A 167 2.26 19.39 11.21
CA ALA A 167 2.32 20.14 12.45
C ALA A 167 1.72 21.55 12.28
N GLY A 168 0.69 21.88 13.08
CA GLY A 168 0.02 23.19 13.06
C GLY A 168 -1.25 23.26 12.19
N GLN A 169 -1.53 22.22 11.40
CA GLN A 169 -2.87 22.01 10.86
C GLN A 169 -3.65 21.30 11.97
N GLY A 170 -4.74 21.86 12.49
CA GLY A 170 -5.55 21.28 13.58
C GLY A 170 -6.21 19.94 13.21
N GLN A 171 -5.40 18.93 12.89
CA GLN A 171 -5.82 17.62 12.46
C GLN A 171 -6.31 16.85 13.68
N LYS A 172 -7.53 16.33 13.58
CA LYS A 172 -8.03 15.36 14.54
C LYS A 172 -7.12 14.12 14.47
N PRO A 173 -6.69 13.56 15.61
CA PRO A 173 -5.90 12.34 15.60
C PRO A 173 -6.72 11.22 14.94
N ILE A 174 -6.20 10.69 13.83
CA ILE A 174 -6.79 9.54 13.14
C ILE A 174 -6.38 8.27 13.91
N ARG A 175 -7.37 7.47 14.30
CA ARG A 175 -7.14 6.11 14.81
C ARG A 175 -7.20 5.13 13.65
N HIS A 176 -6.30 4.15 13.66
CA HIS A 176 -6.15 3.17 12.59
C HIS A 176 -6.59 1.80 13.08
N ILE A 177 -7.44 1.12 12.31
CA ILE A 177 -7.77 -0.28 12.54
C ILE A 177 -7.04 -1.11 11.49
N VAL A 178 -6.17 -2.01 11.92
CA VAL A 178 -5.42 -2.90 11.03
C VAL A 178 -5.84 -4.33 11.31
N ALA A 179 -6.41 -5.00 10.30
CA ALA A 179 -6.91 -6.36 10.44
C ALA A 179 -6.09 -7.36 9.60
N ILE A 180 -5.63 -8.43 10.25
CA ILE A 180 -4.99 -9.58 9.59
C ILE A 180 -5.90 -10.80 9.78
N SER A 181 -6.34 -11.38 8.66
CA SER A 181 -7.02 -12.67 8.63
C SER A 181 -6.02 -13.80 8.46
N CYS A 182 -6.11 -14.79 9.35
CA CYS A 182 -5.23 -15.93 9.46
C CYS A 182 -6.03 -17.24 9.41
N TYR A 183 -5.39 -18.27 8.85
CA TYR A 183 -5.86 -19.64 8.87
C TYR A 183 -4.70 -20.58 9.24
N LYS A 184 -4.00 -21.16 8.26
CA LYS A 184 -2.98 -22.19 8.49
C LYS A 184 -1.56 -21.64 8.62
N GLU A 185 -1.38 -20.32 8.65
CA GLU A 185 -0.07 -19.70 8.78
C GLU A 185 0.59 -20.07 10.13
N PRO A 186 1.91 -20.31 10.15
CA PRO A 186 2.64 -20.54 11.39
C PRO A 186 2.69 -19.26 12.24
N VAL A 187 2.74 -19.40 13.57
CA VAL A 187 2.71 -18.27 14.51
C VAL A 187 3.85 -17.29 14.25
N ASP A 188 5.05 -17.78 13.92
CA ASP A 188 6.21 -16.92 13.62
C ASP A 188 5.98 -16.01 12.42
N LEU A 189 5.24 -16.48 11.41
CA LEU A 189 4.93 -15.67 10.24
C LEU A 189 3.95 -14.54 10.60
N ILE A 190 2.90 -14.86 11.36
CA ILE A 190 1.93 -13.89 11.85
C ILE A 190 2.65 -12.86 12.74
N ALA A 191 3.49 -13.35 13.66
CA ALA A 191 4.25 -12.52 14.57
C ALA A 191 5.18 -11.55 13.84
N ARG A 192 5.87 -11.98 12.76
CA ARG A 192 6.68 -11.06 11.95
C ARG A 192 5.86 -9.93 11.34
N SER A 193 4.66 -10.22 10.84
CA SER A 193 3.78 -9.18 10.32
C SER A 193 3.32 -8.20 11.42
N VAL A 194 2.94 -8.71 12.59
CA VAL A 194 2.53 -7.85 13.72
C VAL A 194 3.71 -7.02 14.26
N GLU A 195 4.91 -7.59 14.29
CA GLU A 195 6.14 -6.91 14.74
C GLU A 195 6.46 -5.70 13.85
N THR A 196 6.30 -5.80 12.52
CA THR A 196 6.45 -4.63 11.66
C THR A 196 5.45 -3.50 11.93
N LEU A 197 4.27 -3.82 12.47
CA LEU A 197 3.27 -2.84 12.86
C LEU A 197 3.55 -2.26 14.26
N ALA A 198 4.12 -3.08 15.16
CA ALA A 198 4.56 -2.65 16.47
C ALA A 198 5.70 -1.63 16.38
N ASP A 199 6.57 -1.77 15.37
CA ASP A 199 7.71 -0.87 15.12
C ASP A 199 7.31 0.47 14.45
N GLN A 200 6.01 0.72 14.21
CA GLN A 200 5.56 1.96 13.59
C GLN A 200 5.61 3.14 14.58
N THR A 201 5.93 4.33 14.07
CA THR A 201 6.05 5.57 14.88
C THR A 201 4.76 5.90 15.65
N GLU A 202 3.59 5.59 15.07
CA GLU A 202 2.27 5.91 15.64
C GLU A 202 1.52 4.66 16.14
N VAL A 203 2.23 3.65 16.65
CA VAL A 203 1.65 2.37 17.13
C VAL A 203 0.52 2.56 18.16
N HIS A 204 0.62 3.58 18.99
CA HIS A 204 -0.38 3.95 20.01
C HIS A 204 -1.73 4.40 19.45
N ARG A 205 -1.83 4.61 18.13
CA ARG A 205 -3.08 4.91 17.41
C ARG A 205 -3.61 3.73 16.61
N ILE A 206 -2.94 2.58 16.69
CA ILE A 206 -3.29 1.38 15.95
C ILE A 206 -4.04 0.43 16.86
N THR A 207 -5.29 0.15 16.50
CA THR A 207 -6.04 -1.02 16.97
C THR A 207 -5.74 -2.19 16.04
N MET A 208 -5.04 -3.19 16.56
CA MET A 208 -4.64 -4.39 15.84
C MET A 208 -5.69 -5.48 15.99
N VAL A 209 -6.19 -6.02 14.88
CA VAL A 209 -7.19 -7.11 14.86
C VAL A 209 -6.58 -8.34 14.21
N ILE A 210 -6.50 -9.43 14.96
CA ILE A 210 -5.99 -10.73 14.46
C ILE A 210 -7.16 -11.70 14.44
N SER A 211 -7.57 -12.12 13.25
CA SER A 211 -8.79 -12.89 13.03
C SER A 211 -8.47 -14.28 12.51
N PHE A 212 -8.85 -15.32 13.24
CA PHE A 212 -8.66 -16.72 12.88
C PHE A 212 -9.98 -17.35 12.43
N GLU A 213 -9.93 -18.32 11.52
CA GLU A 213 -11.11 -19.17 11.26
C GLU A 213 -11.22 -20.29 12.32
N GLU A 214 -12.43 -20.74 12.64
CA GLU A 214 -12.68 -21.82 13.60
C GLU A 214 -11.94 -23.12 13.24
N ARG A 215 -11.80 -23.39 11.94
CA ARG A 215 -11.10 -24.57 11.40
C ARG A 215 -9.57 -24.47 11.49
N THR A 216 -9.04 -23.36 12.01
CA THR A 216 -7.60 -23.17 12.22
C THR A 216 -7.10 -24.14 13.28
N PRO A 217 -6.04 -24.93 12.99
CA PRO A 217 -5.42 -25.78 14.01
C PRO A 217 -4.76 -24.94 15.10
N ASP A 218 -4.91 -25.38 16.36
CA ASP A 218 -4.29 -24.78 17.55
C ASP A 218 -4.58 -23.27 17.73
N LYS A 219 -5.69 -22.75 17.19
CA LYS A 219 -6.01 -21.31 17.15
C LYS A 219 -5.92 -20.64 18.52
N GLU A 220 -6.41 -21.29 19.58
CA GLU A 220 -6.37 -20.78 20.95
C GLU A 220 -4.93 -20.63 21.44
N LYS A 221 -4.08 -21.62 21.18
CA LYS A 221 -2.65 -21.58 21.52
C LYS A 221 -1.95 -20.47 20.75
N LYS A 222 -2.24 -20.31 19.45
CA LYS A 222 -1.68 -19.22 18.63
C LYS A 222 -2.10 -17.85 19.17
N CYS A 223 -3.38 -17.66 19.50
CA CYS A 223 -3.89 -16.43 20.11
C CYS A 223 -3.16 -16.12 21.42
N ASN A 224 -2.97 -17.11 22.29
CA ASN A 224 -2.31 -16.89 23.58
C ASN A 224 -0.84 -16.48 23.40
N ILE A 225 -0.09 -17.16 22.53
CA ILE A 225 1.31 -16.81 22.23
C ILE A 225 1.41 -15.39 21.68
N LEU A 226 0.55 -15.03 20.72
CA LEU A 226 0.56 -13.69 20.12
C LEU A 226 0.13 -12.62 21.13
N ARG A 227 -0.87 -12.90 21.97
CA ARG A 227 -1.33 -11.98 23.01
C ARG A 227 -0.21 -11.69 24.00
N GLU A 228 0.48 -12.73 24.48
CA GLU A 228 1.59 -12.58 25.41
C GLU A 228 2.78 -11.84 24.77
N LYS A 229 3.10 -12.15 23.51
CA LYS A 229 4.21 -11.49 22.79
C LYS A 229 3.97 -10.00 22.60
N PHE A 230 2.73 -9.58 22.30
CA PHE A 230 2.43 -8.20 21.88
C PHE A 230 1.70 -7.34 22.93
N GLN A 231 1.39 -7.87 24.12
CA GLN A 231 0.67 -7.14 25.18
C GLN A 231 1.30 -5.78 25.55
N ASN A 232 2.62 -5.66 25.44
CA ASN A 232 3.37 -4.45 25.86
C ASN A 232 3.97 -3.68 24.66
N CYS A 233 3.50 -3.93 23.44
CA CYS A 233 4.06 -3.31 22.23
C CYS A 233 3.53 -1.90 21.93
N GLY A 234 2.69 -1.34 22.81
CA GLY A 234 2.20 0.03 22.68
C GLY A 234 1.08 0.22 21.68
N PHE A 235 0.45 -0.84 21.18
CA PHE A 235 -0.81 -0.75 20.42
C PHE A 235 -1.90 -0.10 21.27
N GLU A 236 -2.83 0.62 20.63
CA GLU A 236 -4.01 1.12 21.32
C GLU A 236 -4.80 -0.04 21.93
N ARG A 237 -5.06 -1.06 21.10
CA ARG A 237 -5.74 -2.31 21.46
C ARG A 237 -5.26 -3.45 20.58
N ILE A 238 -5.31 -4.67 21.11
CA ILE A 238 -5.08 -5.89 20.33
C ILE A 238 -6.28 -6.81 20.54
N ILE A 239 -7.02 -7.04 19.46
CA ILE A 239 -8.28 -7.78 19.46
C ILE A 239 -8.07 -9.09 18.70
N PHE A 240 -8.41 -10.20 19.34
CA PHE A 240 -8.34 -11.54 18.76
C PHE A 240 -9.75 -12.03 18.49
N THR A 241 -10.03 -12.45 17.26
CA THR A 241 -11.36 -12.94 16.87
C THR A 241 -11.26 -14.33 16.24
N ILE A 242 -12.34 -15.10 16.39
CA ILE A 242 -12.48 -16.42 15.76
C ILE A 242 -13.77 -16.41 14.94
N HIS A 243 -13.67 -16.47 13.61
CA HIS A 243 -14.81 -16.55 12.71
C HIS A 243 -15.39 -17.98 12.74
N PRO A 244 -16.66 -18.15 13.13
CA PRO A 244 -17.29 -19.46 13.22
C PRO A 244 -17.48 -20.09 11.83
N TYR A 245 -17.44 -21.41 11.78
CA TYR A 245 -17.68 -22.17 10.57
C TYR A 245 -19.18 -22.38 10.33
N GLY A 246 -19.62 -22.25 9.08
CA GLY A 246 -21.01 -22.54 8.69
C GLY A 246 -22.01 -21.44 9.05
N VAL A 247 -21.56 -20.19 9.14
CA VAL A 247 -22.46 -19.03 9.26
C VAL A 247 -23.41 -18.99 8.06
N CYS A 248 -24.72 -18.88 8.34
CA CYS A 248 -25.73 -18.78 7.30
C CYS A 248 -25.48 -17.54 6.42
N ASP A 249 -25.62 -17.71 5.11
CA ASP A 249 -25.41 -16.67 4.10
C ASP A 249 -23.96 -16.12 4.00
N GLU A 250 -22.96 -16.80 4.59
CA GLU A 250 -21.55 -16.45 4.43
C GLU A 250 -20.74 -17.58 3.80
N ILE A 251 -19.98 -17.26 2.75
CA ILE A 251 -19.00 -18.20 2.17
C ILE A 251 -17.73 -18.15 3.03
N PRO A 252 -17.22 -19.28 3.54
CA PRO A 252 -15.99 -19.27 4.34
C PRO A 252 -14.80 -18.82 3.51
N GLY A 253 -13.94 -18.00 4.11
CA GLY A 253 -12.70 -17.56 3.50
C GLY A 253 -12.22 -16.21 4.04
N LYS A 254 -11.11 -15.74 3.46
CA LYS A 254 -10.38 -14.56 3.93
C LYS A 254 -11.25 -13.31 4.11
N CYS A 255 -12.14 -13.05 3.15
CA CYS A 255 -13.02 -11.88 3.18
C CYS A 255 -14.03 -11.94 4.32
N SER A 256 -14.68 -13.10 4.51
CA SER A 256 -15.67 -13.31 5.57
C SER A 256 -15.02 -13.27 6.96
N ASN A 257 -13.85 -13.88 7.11
CA ASN A 257 -13.05 -13.82 8.33
C ASN A 257 -12.65 -12.37 8.68
N SER A 258 -12.10 -11.62 7.71
CA SER A 258 -11.75 -10.20 7.91
C SER A 258 -12.95 -9.33 8.26
N ASN A 259 -14.10 -9.53 7.59
CA ASN A 259 -15.33 -8.78 7.86
C ASN A 259 -15.85 -9.07 9.28
N TYR A 260 -15.87 -10.35 9.68
CA TYR A 260 -16.25 -10.76 11.03
C TYR A 260 -15.33 -10.13 12.08
N GLY A 261 -14.01 -10.19 11.88
CA GLY A 261 -13.03 -9.59 12.77
C GLY A 261 -13.22 -8.08 12.94
N LEU A 262 -13.40 -7.34 11.83
CA LEU A 262 -13.62 -5.90 11.86
C LEU A 262 -14.95 -5.52 12.54
N ARG A 263 -16.04 -6.24 12.23
CA ARG A 263 -17.35 -6.00 12.88
C ARG A 263 -17.28 -6.23 14.38
N THR A 264 -16.55 -7.26 14.81
CA THR A 264 -16.36 -7.56 16.23
C THR A 264 -15.53 -6.47 16.90
N ALA A 265 -14.41 -6.06 16.28
CA ALA A 265 -13.56 -5.00 16.80
C ALA A 265 -14.31 -3.68 16.96
N VAL A 266 -15.11 -3.26 15.98
CA VAL A 266 -15.91 -2.03 16.06
C VAL A 266 -16.92 -2.10 17.21
N LYS A 267 -17.56 -3.25 17.42
CA LYS A 267 -18.49 -3.44 18.55
C LYS A 267 -17.77 -3.34 19.90
N GLU A 268 -16.62 -4.00 20.06
CA GLU A 268 -15.83 -3.93 21.29
C GLU A 268 -15.35 -2.51 21.61
N MET A 269 -14.92 -1.77 20.58
CA MET A 269 -14.49 -0.38 20.73
C MET A 269 -15.66 0.54 21.13
N ALA A 270 -16.84 0.38 20.51
CA ALA A 270 -18.02 1.18 20.84
C ALA A 270 -18.47 0.98 22.30
N ILE A 271 -18.48 -0.28 22.79
CA ILE A 271 -18.83 -0.58 24.19
C ILE A 271 -17.86 0.11 25.16
N THR A 272 -16.57 0.14 24.83
CA THR A 272 -15.57 0.73 25.72
C THR A 272 -15.66 2.26 25.78
N GLU A 273 -16.14 2.92 24.72
CA GLU A 273 -16.38 4.37 24.72
C GLU A 273 -17.57 4.73 25.63
N ASP A 274 -18.65 3.94 25.59
CA ASP A 274 -19.86 4.16 26.43
C ASP A 274 -19.59 3.94 27.94
N GLU A 275 -18.62 3.10 28.30
CA GLU A 275 -18.18 2.87 29.69
C GLU A 275 -17.26 3.98 30.23
N MET A 276 -16.61 4.76 29.36
CA MET A 276 -15.72 5.86 29.76
C MET A 276 -16.45 7.21 29.94
N ASP A 277 -17.63 7.35 29.35
CA ASP A 277 -18.48 8.56 29.43
C ASP A 277 -19.53 8.51 30.57
N ASN A 278 -19.55 7.45 31.39
CA ASN A 278 -20.38 7.29 32.61
C ASN A 278 -19.52 7.30 33.88
#